data_AF-A0A1H9FQR2-F1
#
_entry.id   AF-A0A1H9FQR2-F1
#
_cell.length_a   1.000
_cell.length_b   1.000
_cell.length_c   1.000
_cell.angle_alpha   90.00
_cell.angle_beta   90.00
_cell.angle_gamma   90.00
#
_symmetry.space_group_name_H-M   'P 1'
#
loop_
_entity.id
_entity.type
_entity.pdbx_description
1 polymer ?
#
loop_
_entity_poly.entity_id
_entity_poly.type
_entity_poly.pdbx_seq_one_letter_code
_entity_poly.pdbx_strand_id
1 'polypeptide(L)'
;MRIFISGSKNINNHFSEQVLKLIDNIIKESADIIIGDCFGIDELVQEYLNSAGYRNVTVYVSGAKQKTRHNIGNWEEKHFQLEGKRRTAYSMRLEKDLQMAQDADEGLAIWDGESKGTFINLVNLSVMGKKSRVFLIKENKWINIESIEDLKPYLGKRSEWTKEDINYVLETCGFSDEMIEHLVSLYDYGDYDMSDYVEDRQDVYCYGITDIICQAPIALKEKEALLHFLMKKRNMKSDIYNHVYRALKREAKWKKIKKDVRDMADWAHDDGWSYMWEACEDINEAIKMLDDYLTEYEGDGEFYLFSEWYDTDSFVEKSFGQGLFSSMKEVMDYIDNEIEEDNLNEEYFRVESWKPKDPKHCDYKKTHKYDYYIFDGNVCWFEKMRPEVQDNGNTYYMPVSRMYSSGNIDLNRSVPYRTGDIVKIDCRPFGPPFHAMVLESRELYDCCFPTIIFNIPFTDKWRVTSLKHRRFYKHTEVGSYEAMLSPLYRLRSVSPEEIDEDDEPLKYMSSILGKDENRAEMVWKMWSYYSDSDSDISFEDLKELFECI
;
A
#
# COMPACT_ATOMS: atom_id res chain seq x y z
N MET A 1 29.19 11.94 -34.66
CA MET A 1 28.44 10.91 -33.92
C MET A 1 28.65 11.17 -32.46
N ARG A 2 27.59 11.11 -31.67
CA ARG A 2 27.58 11.40 -30.25
C ARG A 2 27.19 10.17 -29.46
N ILE A 3 28.05 9.73 -28.56
CA ILE A 3 27.93 8.46 -27.86
C ILE A 3 27.63 8.74 -26.39
N PHE A 4 26.50 8.25 -25.90
CA PHE A 4 26.20 8.23 -24.48
C PHE A 4 26.89 7.04 -23.82
N ILE A 5 27.90 7.30 -22.98
CA ILE A 5 28.54 6.27 -22.16
C ILE A 5 27.85 6.21 -20.80
N SER A 6 27.36 5.02 -20.43
CA SER A 6 26.72 4.73 -19.14
C SER A 6 27.31 3.46 -18.51
N GLY A 7 27.14 3.27 -17.20
CA GLY A 7 27.43 2.00 -16.58
C GLY A 7 27.07 1.88 -15.12
N SER A 8 27.43 0.76 -14.50
CA SER A 8 27.03 0.51 -13.11
C SER A 8 27.87 1.31 -12.12
N LYS A 9 27.19 1.90 -11.14
CA LYS A 9 27.81 2.66 -10.04
C LYS A 9 28.73 1.80 -9.16
N ASN A 10 28.44 0.50 -9.04
CA ASN A 10 29.17 -0.41 -8.14
C ASN A 10 30.46 -0.98 -8.76
N ILE A 11 30.80 -0.62 -9.99
CA ILE A 11 32.05 -1.05 -10.64
C ILE A 11 33.08 0.07 -10.47
N ASN A 12 34.10 -0.18 -9.64
CA ASN A 12 35.15 0.78 -9.30
C ASN A 12 36.57 0.23 -9.54
N ASN A 13 36.68 -0.82 -10.35
CA ASN A 13 37.94 -1.48 -10.70
C ASN A 13 38.39 -1.13 -12.12
N HIS A 14 39.56 -1.63 -12.53
CA HIS A 14 40.14 -1.39 -13.86
C HIS A 14 39.28 -1.95 -15.00
N PHE A 15 39.34 -1.31 -16.17
CA PHE A 15 38.68 -1.77 -17.37
C PHE A 15 39.22 -3.11 -17.89
N SER A 16 38.32 -3.94 -18.44
CA SER A 16 38.74 -5.00 -19.36
C SER A 16 39.43 -4.36 -20.56
N GLU A 17 40.53 -4.94 -21.03
CA GLU A 17 41.23 -4.47 -22.24
C GLU A 17 40.29 -4.32 -23.45
N GLN A 18 39.23 -5.11 -23.52
CA GLN A 18 38.24 -5.02 -24.60
C GLN A 18 37.45 -3.72 -24.56
N VAL A 19 37.12 -3.23 -23.36
CA VAL A 19 36.43 -1.94 -23.17
C VAL A 19 37.36 -0.80 -23.54
N LEU A 20 38.61 -0.84 -23.08
CA LEU A 20 39.62 0.17 -23.44
C LEU A 20 39.82 0.26 -24.95
N LYS A 21 39.98 -0.88 -25.63
CA LYS A 21 40.10 -0.94 -27.10
C LYS A 21 38.90 -0.32 -27.82
N LEU A 22 37.69 -0.46 -27.29
CA LEU A 22 36.52 0.19 -27.86
C LEU A 22 36.56 1.71 -27.65
N ILE A 23 36.89 2.16 -26.44
CA ILE A 23 37.02 3.59 -26.14
C ILE A 23 38.14 4.23 -26.98
N ASP A 24 39.27 3.54 -27.18
CA ASP A 24 40.34 3.97 -28.09
C ASP A 24 39.85 4.18 -29.52
N ASN A 25 38.94 3.33 -30.00
CA ASN A 25 38.36 3.49 -31.34
C ASN A 25 37.43 4.71 -31.40
N ILE A 26 36.61 4.92 -30.36
CA ILE A 26 35.75 6.11 -30.21
C ILE A 26 36.60 7.39 -30.23
N ILE A 27 37.73 7.40 -29.52
CA ILE A 27 38.70 8.50 -29.50
C ILE A 27 39.28 8.74 -30.90
N LYS A 28 39.73 7.68 -31.59
CA LYS A 28 40.30 7.78 -32.95
C LYS A 28 39.29 8.34 -33.95
N GLU A 29 38.02 7.98 -33.81
CA GLU A 29 36.92 8.47 -34.64
C GLU A 29 36.49 9.90 -34.27
N SER A 30 37.07 10.50 -33.22
CA SER A 30 36.77 11.85 -32.73
C SER A 30 35.29 12.07 -32.40
N ALA A 31 34.59 11.02 -31.94
CA ALA A 31 33.17 11.08 -31.59
C ALA A 31 32.91 11.91 -30.32
N ASP A 32 31.77 12.61 -30.26
CA ASP A 32 31.39 13.39 -29.08
C ASP A 32 30.93 12.45 -27.97
N ILE A 33 31.58 12.47 -26.80
CA ILE A 33 31.21 11.64 -25.67
C ILE A 33 30.28 12.43 -24.73
N ILE A 34 29.14 11.86 -24.41
CA ILE A 34 28.26 12.32 -23.34
C ILE A 34 28.37 11.35 -22.17
N ILE A 35 28.63 11.86 -20.97
CA ILE A 35 28.81 11.04 -19.78
C ILE A 35 28.25 11.73 -18.52
N GLY A 36 27.85 10.94 -17.52
CA GLY A 36 27.39 11.44 -16.25
C GLY A 36 28.53 11.75 -15.26
N ASP A 37 28.15 12.38 -14.15
CA ASP A 37 29.02 12.69 -13.01
C ASP A 37 28.97 11.63 -11.89
N CYS A 38 28.52 10.40 -12.17
CA CYS A 38 28.35 9.39 -11.12
C CYS A 38 29.69 8.76 -10.68
N PHE A 39 29.65 8.04 -9.55
CA PHE A 39 30.71 7.11 -9.18
C PHE A 39 30.65 5.87 -10.07
N GLY A 40 31.76 5.14 -10.15
CA GLY A 40 31.86 3.85 -10.82
C GLY A 40 32.28 3.99 -12.28
N ILE A 41 31.53 3.39 -13.22
CA ILE A 41 31.89 3.45 -14.65
C ILE A 41 32.05 4.88 -15.17
N ASP A 42 31.16 5.81 -14.80
CA ASP A 42 31.24 7.21 -15.22
C ASP A 42 32.61 7.81 -14.86
N GLU A 43 33.03 7.64 -13.62
CA GLU A 43 34.32 8.10 -13.08
C GLU A 43 35.50 7.44 -13.79
N LEU A 44 35.51 6.11 -13.92
CA LEU A 44 36.60 5.37 -14.56
C LEU A 44 36.79 5.79 -16.03
N VAL A 45 35.68 5.99 -16.75
CA VAL A 45 35.74 6.38 -18.16
C VAL A 45 36.28 7.81 -18.25
N GLN A 46 35.84 8.71 -17.36
CA GLN A 46 36.41 10.04 -17.26
C GLN A 46 37.93 10.00 -16.98
N GLU A 47 38.42 9.18 -16.03
CA GLU A 47 39.86 9.06 -15.75
C GLU A 47 40.64 8.66 -17.01
N TYR A 48 40.13 7.65 -17.74
CA TYR A 48 40.78 7.16 -18.94
C TYR A 48 40.79 8.21 -20.05
N LEU A 49 39.66 8.86 -20.33
CA LEU A 49 39.56 9.92 -21.33
C LEU A 49 40.48 11.10 -21.01
N ASN A 50 40.59 11.49 -19.74
CA ASN A 50 41.50 12.54 -19.31
C ASN A 50 42.97 12.12 -19.49
N SER A 51 43.32 10.87 -19.16
CA SER A 51 44.69 10.35 -19.35
C SER A 51 45.09 10.30 -20.83
N ALA A 52 44.14 10.03 -21.72
CA ALA A 52 44.31 10.08 -23.17
C ALA A 52 44.30 11.51 -23.75
N GLY A 53 44.06 12.54 -22.91
CA GLY A 53 43.98 13.93 -23.34
C GLY A 53 42.77 14.26 -24.22
N TYR A 54 41.72 13.43 -24.18
CA TYR A 54 40.55 13.58 -25.04
C TYR A 54 39.66 14.76 -24.61
N ARG A 55 39.23 15.60 -25.56
CA ARG A 55 38.53 16.87 -25.25
C ARG A 55 37.07 16.91 -25.69
N ASN A 56 36.65 16.05 -26.61
CA ASN A 56 35.26 16.02 -27.11
C ASN A 56 34.36 15.26 -26.13
N VAL A 57 34.23 15.80 -24.92
CA VAL A 57 33.43 15.22 -23.82
C VAL A 57 32.52 16.31 -23.26
N THR A 58 31.28 15.96 -22.95
CA THR A 58 30.36 16.81 -22.19
C THR A 58 29.86 16.03 -20.97
N VAL A 59 30.04 16.59 -19.78
CA VAL A 59 29.60 15.99 -18.52
C VAL A 59 28.21 16.51 -18.17
N TYR A 60 27.27 15.60 -17.94
CA TYR A 60 25.91 15.95 -17.54
C TYR A 60 25.82 15.82 -16.02
N VAL A 61 25.17 16.82 -15.40
CA VAL A 61 25.12 16.98 -13.94
C VAL A 61 23.68 17.13 -13.48
N SER A 62 23.36 16.45 -12.37
CA SER A 62 22.02 16.51 -11.78
C SER A 62 21.87 17.77 -10.92
N GLY A 63 20.88 18.61 -11.21
CA GLY A 63 20.55 19.82 -10.47
C GLY A 63 21.30 21.08 -10.94
N ALA A 64 20.59 22.21 -11.03
CA ALA A 64 21.14 23.49 -11.50
C ALA A 64 22.13 24.16 -10.53
N LYS A 65 22.14 23.75 -9.25
CA LYS A 65 22.99 24.32 -8.19
C LYS A 65 23.81 23.28 -7.42
N GLN A 66 23.79 22.01 -7.84
CA GLN A 66 24.61 21.00 -7.19
C GLN A 66 26.05 21.09 -7.69
N LYS A 67 26.99 20.93 -6.76
CA LYS A 67 28.40 20.78 -7.11
C LYS A 67 28.57 19.48 -7.91
N THR A 68 29.20 19.59 -9.07
CA THR A 68 29.55 18.44 -9.92
C THR A 68 30.38 17.46 -9.11
N ARG A 69 29.93 16.21 -9.07
CA ARG A 69 30.62 15.15 -8.31
C ARG A 69 31.94 14.79 -8.98
N HIS A 70 31.89 14.50 -10.28
CA HIS A 70 33.07 14.17 -11.09
C HIS A 70 33.05 14.90 -12.44
N ASN A 71 34.11 15.67 -12.69
CA ASN A 71 34.49 16.21 -14.00
C ASN A 71 36.02 16.24 -14.08
N ILE A 72 36.62 15.08 -14.29
CA ILE A 72 38.07 14.87 -14.08
C ILE A 72 38.91 15.65 -15.11
N GLY A 73 38.43 15.77 -16.35
CA GLY A 73 39.13 16.45 -17.44
C GLY A 73 38.83 17.94 -17.57
N ASN A 74 38.02 18.51 -16.67
CA ASN A 74 37.50 19.89 -16.76
C ASN A 74 36.81 20.16 -18.10
N TRP A 75 35.92 19.25 -18.51
CA TRP A 75 35.13 19.38 -19.72
C TRP A 75 33.91 20.27 -19.54
N GLU A 76 33.20 20.56 -20.63
CA GLU A 76 31.93 21.28 -20.60
C GLU A 76 30.91 20.56 -19.71
N GLU A 77 30.23 21.31 -18.84
CA GLU A 77 29.17 20.79 -17.98
C GLU A 77 27.79 21.26 -18.45
N LYS A 78 26.82 20.33 -18.49
CA LYS A 78 25.41 20.65 -18.68
C LYS A 78 24.59 20.23 -17.45
N HIS A 79 23.95 21.20 -16.82
CA HIS A 79 23.13 20.98 -15.62
C HIS A 79 21.66 20.83 -15.96
N PHE A 80 21.03 19.79 -15.41
CA PHE A 80 19.60 19.51 -15.61
C PHE A 80 18.85 19.48 -14.30
N GLN A 81 17.75 20.21 -14.23
CA GLN A 81 16.90 20.26 -13.04
C GLN A 81 15.51 19.70 -13.36
N LEU A 82 14.99 18.88 -12.45
CA LEU A 82 13.60 18.46 -12.48
C LEU A 82 12.67 19.62 -12.08
N GLU A 83 11.69 19.88 -12.93
CA GLU A 83 10.54 20.73 -12.62
C GLU A 83 9.48 19.90 -11.89
N GLY A 84 8.98 20.35 -10.73
CA GLY A 84 7.99 19.61 -9.94
C GLY A 84 8.15 19.72 -8.42
N LYS A 85 7.13 19.25 -7.69
CA LYS A 85 7.04 19.24 -6.21
C LYS A 85 7.76 18.06 -5.55
N ARG A 86 7.67 16.85 -6.11
CA ARG A 86 8.39 15.65 -5.62
C ARG A 86 9.76 15.59 -6.31
N ARG A 87 10.85 15.53 -5.52
CA ARG A 87 12.23 15.48 -6.03
C ARG A 87 13.05 14.51 -5.21
N THR A 88 13.14 13.27 -5.67
CA THR A 88 14.05 12.30 -5.05
C THR A 88 15.45 12.48 -5.62
N ALA A 89 16.47 12.07 -4.86
CA ALA A 89 17.83 12.01 -5.40
C ALA A 89 17.93 11.06 -6.61
N TYR A 90 17.02 10.08 -6.69
CA TYR A 90 16.95 9.14 -7.80
C TYR A 90 16.37 9.79 -9.07
N SER A 91 15.24 10.50 -8.99
CA SER A 91 14.67 11.14 -10.17
C SER A 91 15.52 12.27 -10.73
N MET A 92 16.21 13.03 -9.89
CA MET A 92 17.19 14.01 -10.36
C MET A 92 18.25 13.38 -11.27
N ARG A 93 18.73 12.17 -10.93
CA ARG A 93 19.66 11.42 -11.78
C ARG A 93 18.99 10.91 -13.05
N LEU A 94 17.76 10.40 -12.94
CA LEU A 94 17.00 9.92 -14.08
C LEU A 94 16.72 11.02 -15.11
N GLU A 95 16.40 12.24 -14.69
CA GLU A 95 16.14 13.36 -15.61
C GLU A 95 17.37 13.74 -16.43
N LYS A 96 18.51 13.82 -15.74
CA LYS A 96 19.81 14.04 -16.38
C LYS A 96 20.10 12.92 -17.38
N ASP A 97 19.93 11.66 -16.98
CA ASP A 97 20.18 10.49 -17.84
C ASP A 97 19.23 10.45 -19.05
N LEU A 98 17.97 10.85 -18.87
CA LEU A 98 16.98 11.01 -19.93
C LEU A 98 17.42 12.04 -20.96
N GLN A 99 18.02 13.15 -20.53
CA GLN A 99 18.56 14.14 -21.47
C GLN A 99 19.79 13.59 -22.21
N MET A 100 20.69 12.88 -21.53
CA MET A 100 21.83 12.22 -22.20
C MET A 100 21.36 11.26 -23.30
N ALA A 101 20.33 10.46 -23.02
CA ALA A 101 19.73 9.58 -24.00
C ALA A 101 19.08 10.34 -25.17
N GLN A 102 18.49 11.53 -24.94
CA GLN A 102 17.92 12.38 -25.99
C GLN A 102 19.00 12.99 -26.90
N ASP A 103 20.09 13.48 -26.31
CA ASP A 103 21.14 14.20 -27.04
C ASP A 103 22.08 13.28 -27.82
N ALA A 104 22.18 11.99 -27.47
CA ALA A 104 23.07 11.03 -28.11
C ALA A 104 22.52 10.42 -29.41
N ASP A 105 23.41 9.93 -30.27
CA ASP A 105 23.07 9.14 -31.47
C ASP A 105 23.06 7.63 -31.15
N GLU A 106 24.01 7.18 -30.32
CA GLU A 106 24.18 5.77 -29.91
C GLU A 106 24.53 5.64 -28.42
N GLY A 107 24.31 4.47 -27.86
CA GLY A 107 24.68 4.11 -26.49
C GLY A 107 25.90 3.18 -26.40
N LEU A 108 26.72 3.40 -25.38
CA LEU A 108 27.70 2.44 -24.90
C LEU A 108 27.46 2.22 -23.40
N ALA A 109 27.12 1.00 -23.01
CA ALA A 109 26.94 0.66 -21.60
C ALA A 109 27.97 -0.36 -21.12
N ILE A 110 28.53 -0.14 -19.94
CA ILE A 110 29.40 -1.09 -19.24
C ILE A 110 28.67 -1.53 -17.99
N TRP A 111 28.17 -2.77 -17.97
CA TRP A 111 27.09 -3.16 -17.07
C TRP A 111 27.37 -4.47 -16.34
N ASP A 112 26.95 -4.53 -15.08
CA ASP A 112 27.00 -5.71 -14.20
C ASP A 112 25.72 -6.56 -14.23
N GLY A 113 24.73 -6.17 -15.04
CA GLY A 113 23.41 -6.79 -15.10
C GLY A 113 22.45 -6.35 -13.97
N GLU A 114 22.94 -5.62 -12.97
CA GLU A 114 22.16 -5.27 -11.76
C GLU A 114 21.73 -3.81 -11.74
N SER A 115 22.58 -2.89 -12.21
CA SER A 115 22.32 -1.46 -12.13
C SER A 115 21.00 -1.07 -12.81
N LYS A 116 20.02 -0.66 -12.00
CA LYS A 116 18.70 -0.20 -12.45
C LYS A 116 18.81 1.06 -13.33
N GLY A 117 19.71 1.98 -12.98
CA GLY A 117 19.95 3.21 -13.76
C GLY A 117 20.46 2.90 -15.17
N THR A 118 21.45 2.02 -15.29
CA THR A 118 21.98 1.59 -16.60
C THR A 118 20.91 0.89 -17.44
N PHE A 119 20.09 0.03 -16.81
CA PHE A 119 18.98 -0.62 -17.50
C PHE A 119 17.97 0.42 -18.06
N ILE A 120 17.57 1.41 -17.26
CA ILE A 120 16.64 2.45 -17.70
C ILE A 120 17.24 3.30 -18.82
N ASN A 121 18.56 3.55 -18.80
CA ASN A 121 19.25 4.25 -19.88
C ASN A 121 19.17 3.48 -21.20
N LEU A 122 19.34 2.16 -21.15
CA LEU A 122 19.14 1.28 -22.31
C LEU A 122 17.69 1.30 -22.79
N VAL A 123 16.71 1.22 -21.88
CA VAL A 123 15.27 1.35 -22.22
C VAL A 123 15.00 2.66 -22.96
N ASN A 124 15.49 3.79 -22.43
CA ASN A 124 15.26 5.12 -23.01
C ASN A 124 15.86 5.23 -24.42
N LEU A 125 17.05 4.70 -24.65
CA LEU A 125 17.69 4.66 -25.96
C LEU A 125 16.89 3.76 -26.94
N SER A 126 16.50 2.56 -26.51
CA SER A 126 15.72 1.62 -27.33
C SER A 126 14.37 2.19 -27.76
N VAL A 127 13.66 2.90 -26.86
CA VAL A 127 12.36 3.55 -27.20
C VAL A 127 12.52 4.64 -28.26
N MET A 128 13.69 5.28 -28.34
CA MET A 128 14.01 6.26 -29.38
C MET A 128 14.57 5.63 -30.66
N GLY A 129 14.69 4.29 -30.74
CA GLY A 129 15.30 3.59 -31.86
C GLY A 129 16.82 3.73 -31.94
N LYS A 130 17.48 4.08 -30.83
CA LYS A 130 18.93 4.27 -30.75
C LYS A 130 19.61 2.98 -30.31
N LYS A 131 20.61 2.54 -31.07
CA LYS A 131 21.35 1.30 -30.79
C LYS A 131 22.29 1.50 -29.61
N SER A 132 22.42 0.46 -28.80
CA SER A 132 23.37 0.44 -27.68
C SER A 132 24.27 -0.79 -27.74
N ARG A 133 25.58 -0.55 -27.64
CA ARG A 133 26.55 -1.62 -27.43
C ARG A 133 26.77 -1.80 -25.94
N VAL A 134 26.65 -3.01 -25.43
CA VAL A 134 26.74 -3.27 -23.99
C VAL A 134 27.83 -4.29 -23.69
N PHE A 135 28.75 -3.92 -22.81
CA PHE A 135 29.72 -4.85 -22.24
C PHE A 135 29.19 -5.38 -20.92
N LEU A 136 28.87 -6.67 -20.88
CA LEU A 136 28.47 -7.36 -19.67
C LEU A 136 29.72 -7.87 -18.94
N ILE A 137 30.02 -7.25 -17.81
CA ILE A 137 31.28 -7.49 -17.10
C ILE A 137 31.36 -8.89 -16.50
N LYS A 138 30.26 -9.38 -15.90
CA LYS A 138 30.26 -10.69 -15.24
C LYS A 138 30.49 -11.83 -16.24
N GLU A 139 29.96 -11.66 -17.45
CA GLU A 139 30.07 -12.62 -18.55
C GLU A 139 31.24 -12.34 -19.49
N ASN A 140 31.96 -11.23 -19.29
CA ASN A 140 33.06 -10.76 -20.14
C ASN A 140 32.70 -10.80 -21.64
N LYS A 141 31.50 -10.32 -21.99
CA LYS A 141 30.95 -10.42 -23.36
C LYS A 141 30.31 -9.12 -23.83
N TRP A 142 30.35 -8.92 -25.14
CA TRP A 142 29.61 -7.86 -25.83
C TRP A 142 28.24 -8.35 -26.28
N ILE A 143 27.24 -7.50 -26.13
CA ILE A 143 25.91 -7.66 -26.72
C ILE A 143 25.51 -6.35 -27.41
N ASN A 144 24.52 -6.44 -28.29
CA ASN A 144 23.87 -5.29 -28.91
C ASN A 144 22.41 -5.26 -28.44
N ILE A 145 21.95 -4.07 -28.09
CA ILE A 145 20.55 -3.77 -27.78
C ILE A 145 20.07 -2.81 -28.87
N GLU A 146 19.17 -3.28 -29.73
CA GLU A 146 18.60 -2.49 -30.83
C GLU A 146 17.14 -2.12 -30.56
N SER A 147 16.48 -2.86 -29.69
CA SER A 147 15.05 -2.75 -29.38
C SER A 147 14.78 -2.94 -27.89
N ILE A 148 13.52 -2.76 -27.46
CA ILE A 148 13.14 -3.04 -26.07
C ILE A 148 13.21 -4.55 -25.82
N GLU A 149 12.86 -5.38 -26.80
CA GLU A 149 12.80 -6.85 -26.71
C GLU A 149 14.15 -7.46 -26.33
N ASP A 150 15.25 -6.87 -26.79
CA ASP A 150 16.62 -7.31 -26.46
C ASP A 150 16.94 -7.19 -24.97
N LEU A 151 16.18 -6.37 -24.22
CA LEU A 151 16.35 -6.18 -22.78
C LEU A 151 15.64 -7.23 -21.93
N LYS A 152 14.76 -8.05 -22.52
CA LYS A 152 13.99 -9.09 -21.81
C LYS A 152 14.86 -10.11 -21.04
N PRO A 153 16.02 -10.57 -21.54
CA PRO A 153 16.88 -11.49 -20.79
C PRO A 153 17.49 -10.89 -19.52
N TYR A 154 17.45 -9.56 -19.35
CA TYR A 154 18.17 -8.84 -18.30
C TYR A 154 17.29 -8.23 -17.21
N LEU A 155 16.00 -8.59 -17.19
CA LEU A 155 15.05 -8.09 -16.19
C LEU A 155 15.39 -8.58 -14.78
N GLY A 156 15.93 -9.80 -14.65
CA GLY A 156 16.04 -10.49 -13.37
C GLY A 156 14.72 -11.18 -13.00
N LYS A 157 14.50 -11.43 -11.70
CA LYS A 157 13.23 -11.99 -11.19
C LYS A 157 12.10 -10.97 -11.35
N ARG A 158 10.86 -11.41 -11.57
CA ARG A 158 9.73 -10.46 -11.59
C ARG A 158 9.52 -9.80 -10.23
N SER A 159 8.84 -8.66 -10.23
CA SER A 159 8.25 -8.09 -9.01
C SER A 159 7.12 -9.03 -8.59
N GLU A 160 7.41 -9.95 -7.69
CA GLU A 160 6.50 -11.03 -7.31
C GLU A 160 6.71 -11.33 -5.83
N TRP A 161 5.60 -11.39 -5.10
CA TRP A 161 5.56 -11.94 -3.75
C TRP A 161 5.36 -13.46 -3.86
N THR A 162 5.88 -14.22 -2.90
CA THR A 162 5.60 -15.65 -2.82
C THR A 162 4.35 -15.88 -1.95
N LYS A 163 3.78 -17.09 -2.03
CA LYS A 163 2.67 -17.47 -1.13
C LYS A 163 3.06 -17.36 0.33
N GLU A 164 4.31 -17.66 0.68
CA GLU A 164 4.84 -17.51 2.02
C GLU A 164 4.89 -16.05 2.47
N ASP A 165 5.21 -15.12 1.54
CA ASP A 165 5.17 -13.69 1.84
C ASP A 165 3.74 -13.24 2.15
N ILE A 166 2.76 -13.72 1.39
CA ILE A 166 1.34 -13.40 1.62
C ILE A 166 0.85 -14.02 2.92
N ASN A 167 1.17 -15.29 3.17
CA ASN A 167 0.84 -15.98 4.42
C ASN A 167 1.36 -15.19 5.62
N TYR A 168 2.64 -14.79 5.59
CA TYR A 168 3.25 -14.00 6.64
C TYR A 168 2.51 -12.68 6.91
N VAL A 169 2.11 -11.96 5.85
CA VAL A 169 1.34 -10.71 5.99
C VAL A 169 -0.03 -10.98 6.62
N LEU A 170 -0.78 -11.96 6.12
CA LEU A 170 -2.14 -12.26 6.59
C LEU A 170 -2.14 -12.75 8.05
N GLU A 171 -1.20 -13.64 8.38
CA GLU A 171 -0.98 -14.14 9.75
C GLU A 171 -0.64 -12.98 10.70
N THR A 172 0.29 -12.10 10.31
CA THR A 172 0.65 -10.92 11.11
C THR A 172 -0.56 -10.00 11.28
N CYS A 173 -1.39 -9.82 10.26
CA CYS A 173 -2.59 -8.98 10.33
C CYS A 173 -3.75 -9.61 11.13
N GLY A 174 -3.60 -10.85 11.59
CA GLY A 174 -4.55 -11.52 12.50
C GLY A 174 -5.61 -12.40 11.84
N PHE A 175 -5.52 -12.66 10.52
CA PHE A 175 -6.45 -13.55 9.80
C PHE A 175 -6.48 -14.96 10.41
N SER A 176 -7.65 -15.62 10.37
CA SER A 176 -7.77 -17.04 10.75
C SER A 176 -7.04 -17.95 9.75
N ASP A 177 -6.65 -19.14 10.20
CA ASP A 177 -6.00 -20.14 9.35
C ASP A 177 -6.82 -20.47 8.09
N GLU A 178 -8.14 -20.60 8.21
CA GLU A 178 -9.01 -20.90 7.06
C GLU A 178 -9.06 -19.74 6.05
N MET A 179 -9.11 -18.49 6.55
CA MET A 179 -9.04 -17.31 5.70
C MET A 179 -7.68 -17.18 5.02
N ILE A 180 -6.59 -17.47 5.74
CA ILE A 180 -5.23 -17.46 5.19
C ILE A 180 -5.11 -18.51 4.08
N GLU A 181 -5.51 -19.76 4.34
CA GLU A 181 -5.46 -20.85 3.36
C GLU A 181 -6.24 -20.47 2.09
N HIS A 182 -7.44 -19.91 2.26
CA HIS A 182 -8.27 -19.46 1.15
C HIS A 182 -7.61 -18.35 0.32
N LEU A 183 -7.22 -17.25 0.94
CA LEU A 183 -6.64 -16.09 0.24
C LEU A 183 -5.29 -16.43 -0.42
N VAL A 184 -4.45 -17.23 0.24
CA VAL A 184 -3.18 -17.72 -0.32
C VAL A 184 -3.44 -18.67 -1.49
N SER A 185 -4.50 -19.48 -1.46
CA SER A 185 -4.87 -20.34 -2.59
C SER A 185 -5.26 -19.54 -3.84
N LEU A 186 -5.88 -18.36 -3.65
CA LEU A 186 -6.29 -17.46 -4.73
C LEU A 186 -5.13 -16.65 -5.32
N TYR A 187 -4.00 -16.56 -4.63
CA TYR A 187 -2.86 -15.75 -5.05
C TYR A 187 -2.38 -16.05 -6.49
N ASP A 188 -2.27 -17.34 -6.86
CA ASP A 188 -1.80 -17.73 -8.21
C ASP A 188 -2.85 -17.46 -9.30
N TYR A 189 -4.13 -17.46 -8.93
CA TYR A 189 -5.27 -17.36 -9.85
C TYR A 189 -5.79 -15.93 -9.98
N GLY A 190 -5.45 -15.05 -9.03
CA GLY A 190 -6.01 -13.71 -8.85
C GLY A 190 -7.29 -13.78 -8.01
N ASP A 191 -7.30 -13.06 -6.89
CA ASP A 191 -8.46 -12.88 -5.98
C ASP A 191 -9.55 -11.95 -6.57
N TYR A 192 -9.70 -11.92 -7.90
CA TYR A 192 -10.68 -11.08 -8.59
C TYR A 192 -11.14 -11.77 -9.89
N ASP A 193 -12.46 -11.82 -10.10
CA ASP A 193 -13.08 -12.12 -11.39
C ASP A 193 -12.92 -10.92 -12.36
N MET A 194 -11.68 -10.64 -12.74
CA MET A 194 -11.31 -9.61 -13.72
C MET A 194 -10.38 -10.18 -14.79
N SER A 195 -10.74 -11.37 -15.30
CA SER A 195 -10.03 -12.01 -16.41
C SER A 195 -10.02 -11.16 -17.70
N ASP A 196 -10.89 -10.14 -17.80
CA ASP A 196 -11.04 -9.32 -19.01
C ASP A 196 -10.48 -7.88 -18.94
N TYR A 197 -10.12 -7.33 -17.75
CA TYR A 197 -9.84 -5.88 -17.65
C TYR A 197 -8.58 -5.41 -16.92
N VAL A 198 -7.81 -6.29 -16.25
CA VAL A 198 -6.54 -5.85 -15.65
C VAL A 198 -5.35 -6.64 -16.20
N GLU A 199 -4.61 -6.01 -17.11
CA GLU A 199 -3.42 -6.58 -17.76
C GLU A 199 -2.21 -6.77 -16.80
N ASP A 200 -2.33 -6.36 -15.53
CA ASP A 200 -1.31 -6.50 -14.49
C ASP A 200 -1.88 -6.98 -13.13
N ARG A 201 -1.93 -8.30 -12.93
CA ARG A 201 -2.51 -8.92 -11.72
C ARG A 201 -1.81 -8.53 -10.42
N GLN A 202 -0.51 -8.24 -10.46
CA GLN A 202 0.25 -7.81 -9.30
C GLN A 202 -0.25 -6.45 -8.79
N ASP A 203 -0.69 -5.59 -9.69
CA ASP A 203 -1.11 -4.22 -9.38
C ASP A 203 -2.38 -4.20 -8.51
N VAL A 204 -3.41 -4.95 -8.92
CA VAL A 204 -4.64 -5.17 -8.15
C VAL A 204 -4.33 -5.75 -6.77
N TYR A 205 -3.41 -6.72 -6.74
CA TYR A 205 -3.01 -7.37 -5.49
C TYR A 205 -2.24 -6.42 -4.56
N CYS A 206 -1.47 -5.48 -5.12
CA CYS A 206 -0.77 -4.45 -4.34
C CYS A 206 -1.74 -3.53 -3.62
N TYR A 207 -2.80 -3.04 -4.28
CA TYR A 207 -3.86 -2.26 -3.60
C TYR A 207 -4.46 -3.08 -2.45
N GLY A 208 -4.82 -4.33 -2.75
CA GLY A 208 -5.51 -5.17 -1.79
C GLY A 208 -4.75 -5.53 -0.53
N ILE A 209 -3.48 -5.93 -0.68
CA ILE A 209 -2.62 -6.20 0.47
C ILE A 209 -2.26 -4.92 1.22
N THR A 210 -2.15 -3.78 0.53
CA THR A 210 -1.93 -2.50 1.20
C THR A 210 -3.12 -2.14 2.09
N ASP A 211 -4.36 -2.31 1.61
CA ASP A 211 -5.57 -2.06 2.40
C ASP A 211 -5.64 -3.00 3.61
N ILE A 212 -5.33 -4.28 3.41
CA ILE A 212 -5.24 -5.28 4.49
C ILE A 212 -4.25 -4.83 5.57
N ILE A 213 -3.06 -4.37 5.20
CA ILE A 213 -2.06 -3.93 6.20
C ILE A 213 -2.55 -2.65 6.90
N CYS A 214 -3.07 -1.69 6.13
CA CYS A 214 -3.45 -0.37 6.64
C CYS A 214 -4.62 -0.44 7.63
N GLN A 215 -5.58 -1.35 7.43
CA GLN A 215 -6.76 -1.48 8.29
C GLN A 215 -6.60 -2.52 9.41
N ALA A 216 -5.50 -3.28 9.44
CA ALA A 216 -5.29 -4.37 10.40
C ALA A 216 -5.23 -3.90 11.87
N PRO A 217 -5.69 -4.72 12.83
CA PRO A 217 -5.60 -4.43 14.27
C PRO A 217 -4.19 -4.70 14.81
N ILE A 218 -3.16 -4.09 14.21
CA ILE A 218 -1.74 -4.25 14.56
C ILE A 218 -1.07 -2.89 14.71
N ALA A 219 0.05 -2.84 15.43
CA ALA A 219 0.75 -1.59 15.70
C ALA A 219 1.24 -0.89 14.42
N LEU A 220 1.25 0.44 14.39
CA LEU A 220 1.71 1.21 13.21
C LEU A 220 3.12 0.82 12.74
N LYS A 221 4.04 0.53 13.67
CA LYS A 221 5.41 0.09 13.35
C LYS A 221 5.43 -1.28 12.68
N GLU A 222 4.50 -2.17 12.98
CA GLU A 222 4.37 -3.47 12.31
C GLU A 222 3.82 -3.29 10.90
N LYS A 223 2.84 -2.39 10.70
CA LYS A 223 2.35 -2.03 9.36
C LYS A 223 3.48 -1.51 8.48
N GLU A 224 4.27 -0.58 9.00
CA GLU A 224 5.44 -0.01 8.31
C GLU A 224 6.45 -1.11 7.92
N ALA A 225 6.75 -2.03 8.84
CA ALA A 225 7.64 -3.16 8.59
C ALA A 225 7.12 -4.09 7.48
N LEU A 226 5.81 -4.41 7.46
CA LEU A 226 5.19 -5.24 6.44
C LEU A 226 5.22 -4.58 5.05
N LEU A 227 4.87 -3.28 4.96
CA LEU A 227 4.93 -2.55 3.70
C LEU A 227 6.37 -2.50 3.18
N HIS A 228 7.34 -2.18 4.03
CA HIS A 228 8.75 -2.18 3.67
C HIS A 228 9.26 -3.57 3.25
N PHE A 229 8.82 -4.64 3.91
CA PHE A 229 9.15 -6.02 3.55
C PHE A 229 8.70 -6.33 2.12
N LEU A 230 7.45 -6.00 1.77
CA LEU A 230 6.89 -6.23 0.43
C LEU A 230 7.55 -5.35 -0.64
N MET A 231 7.76 -4.07 -0.35
CA MET A 231 8.39 -3.11 -1.28
C MET A 231 9.82 -3.48 -1.64
N LYS A 232 10.58 -4.12 -0.72
CA LYS A 232 11.94 -4.62 -1.00
C LYS A 232 11.97 -5.66 -2.12
N LYS A 233 10.86 -6.34 -2.39
CA LYS A 233 10.73 -7.35 -3.45
C LYS A 233 10.39 -6.76 -4.83
N ARG A 234 10.12 -5.45 -4.91
CA ARG A 234 9.87 -4.76 -6.19
C ARG A 234 11.10 -4.82 -7.09
N ASN A 235 10.94 -5.38 -8.28
CA ASN A 235 11.92 -5.28 -9.37
C ASN A 235 11.51 -4.21 -10.40
N MET A 236 11.98 -3.00 -10.16
CA MET A 236 11.77 -1.85 -11.04
C MET A 236 12.24 -2.08 -12.50
N LYS A 237 13.25 -2.93 -12.77
CA LYS A 237 13.63 -3.25 -14.17
C LYS A 237 12.50 -3.98 -14.89
N SER A 238 11.90 -4.97 -14.22
CA SER A 238 10.76 -5.73 -14.73
C SER A 238 9.54 -4.82 -14.93
N ASP A 239 9.22 -3.99 -13.95
CA ASP A 239 8.06 -3.09 -14.00
C ASP A 239 8.17 -2.12 -15.18
N ILE A 240 9.31 -1.41 -15.28
CA ILE A 240 9.56 -0.44 -16.34
C ILE A 240 9.53 -1.12 -17.71
N TYR A 241 10.19 -2.28 -17.85
CA TYR A 241 10.17 -3.02 -19.12
C TYR A 241 8.74 -3.37 -19.54
N ASN A 242 7.94 -3.97 -18.66
CA ASN A 242 6.59 -4.41 -18.99
C ASN A 242 5.69 -3.22 -19.36
N HIS A 243 5.78 -2.13 -18.60
CA HIS A 243 5.05 -0.89 -18.89
C HIS A 243 5.42 -0.33 -20.26
N VAL A 244 6.71 -0.15 -20.52
CA VAL A 244 7.23 0.41 -21.77
C VAL A 244 6.89 -0.49 -22.96
N TYR A 245 7.06 -1.81 -22.82
CA TYR A 245 6.74 -2.78 -23.86
C TYR A 245 5.25 -2.73 -24.24
N ARG A 246 4.34 -2.66 -23.26
CA ARG A 246 2.89 -2.49 -23.49
C ARG A 246 2.59 -1.14 -24.13
N ALA A 247 3.21 -0.06 -23.66
CA ALA A 247 3.02 1.28 -24.19
C ALA A 247 3.43 1.36 -25.66
N LEU A 248 4.56 0.74 -26.04
CA LEU A 248 5.02 0.64 -27.43
C LEU A 248 4.06 -0.16 -28.31
N LYS A 249 3.52 -1.29 -27.82
CA LYS A 249 2.47 -2.05 -28.55
C LYS A 249 1.21 -1.25 -28.81
N ARG A 250 0.89 -0.30 -27.93
CA ARG A 250 -0.23 0.64 -28.07
C ARG A 250 0.16 1.92 -28.83
N GLU A 251 1.31 1.92 -29.48
CA GLU A 251 1.84 3.06 -30.26
C GLU A 251 1.95 4.36 -29.43
N ALA A 252 2.22 4.24 -28.13
CA ALA A 252 2.38 5.38 -27.26
C ALA A 252 3.59 6.22 -27.67
N LYS A 253 3.41 7.54 -27.70
CA LYS A 253 4.48 8.48 -28.05
C LYS A 253 5.55 8.52 -26.95
N TRP A 254 6.81 8.75 -27.35
CA TRP A 254 7.95 8.95 -26.44
C TRP A 254 7.65 9.90 -25.27
N LYS A 255 6.96 11.03 -25.52
CA LYS A 255 6.62 11.99 -24.45
C LYS A 255 5.81 11.36 -23.31
N LYS A 256 4.90 10.44 -23.62
CA LYS A 256 4.10 9.71 -22.62
C LYS A 256 4.99 8.69 -21.90
N ILE A 257 5.69 7.84 -22.64
CA ILE A 257 6.59 6.83 -22.07
C ILE A 257 7.63 7.46 -21.13
N LYS A 258 8.23 8.58 -21.55
CA LYS A 258 9.17 9.37 -20.73
C LYS A 258 8.53 9.81 -19.41
N LYS A 259 7.28 10.28 -19.45
CA LYS A 259 6.55 10.71 -18.24
C LYS A 259 6.32 9.51 -17.33
N ASP A 260 5.79 8.42 -17.88
CA ASP A 260 5.45 7.24 -17.08
C ASP A 260 6.69 6.62 -16.41
N VAL A 261 7.82 6.50 -17.13
CA VAL A 261 9.09 6.00 -16.55
C VAL A 261 9.59 6.88 -15.40
N ARG A 262 9.40 8.21 -15.50
CA ARG A 262 9.74 9.14 -14.40
C ARG A 262 8.80 8.94 -13.22
N ASP A 263 7.50 8.91 -13.48
CA ASP A 263 6.47 8.77 -12.46
C ASP A 263 6.66 7.43 -11.68
N MET A 264 6.96 6.33 -12.39
CA MET A 264 7.21 5.01 -11.77
C MET A 264 8.46 5.00 -10.88
N ALA A 265 9.49 5.78 -11.26
CA ALA A 265 10.74 5.92 -10.53
C ALA A 265 10.60 6.82 -9.28
N ASP A 266 9.61 7.71 -9.28
CA ASP A 266 9.30 8.67 -8.21
C ASP A 266 8.11 8.27 -7.34
N TRP A 267 7.56 7.04 -7.51
CA TRP A 267 6.36 6.59 -6.81
C TRP A 267 5.18 7.55 -6.98
N ALA A 268 5.06 8.09 -8.19
CA ALA A 268 4.02 9.04 -8.59
C ALA A 268 3.21 8.53 -9.78
N HIS A 269 3.43 7.27 -10.18
CA HIS A 269 2.65 6.61 -11.21
C HIS A 269 1.35 6.09 -10.59
N ASP A 270 0.30 6.00 -11.41
CA ASP A 270 -0.98 5.42 -11.00
C ASP A 270 -0.86 3.89 -11.05
N ASP A 271 -0.20 3.34 -10.03
CA ASP A 271 0.01 1.90 -9.82
C ASP A 271 0.00 1.54 -8.32
N GLY A 272 -0.23 0.26 -8.03
CA GLY A 272 -0.30 -0.31 -6.69
C GLY A 272 1.02 -0.24 -5.92
N TRP A 273 2.17 -0.15 -6.61
CA TRP A 273 3.47 0.09 -5.94
C TRP A 273 3.56 1.51 -5.39
N SER A 274 3.09 2.49 -6.14
CA SER A 274 3.04 3.89 -5.72
C SER A 274 2.00 4.07 -4.62
N TYR A 275 0.85 3.41 -4.72
CA TYR A 275 -0.15 3.36 -3.64
C TYR A 275 0.43 2.81 -2.32
N MET A 276 1.14 1.68 -2.40
CA MET A 276 1.82 1.07 -1.24
C MET A 276 2.89 2.00 -0.65
N TRP A 277 3.67 2.69 -1.50
CA TRP A 277 4.67 3.66 -1.05
C TRP A 277 4.01 4.86 -0.35
N GLU A 278 2.93 5.41 -0.90
CA GLU A 278 2.19 6.51 -0.28
C GLU A 278 1.61 6.10 1.08
N ALA A 279 1.05 4.89 1.19
CA ALA A 279 0.60 4.35 2.47
C ALA A 279 1.73 4.23 3.50
N CYS A 280 2.91 3.79 3.07
CA CYS A 280 4.08 3.69 3.93
C CYS A 280 4.56 5.07 4.40
N GLU A 281 4.57 6.08 3.52
CA GLU A 281 4.95 7.46 3.89
C GLU A 281 3.95 8.08 4.88
N ASP A 282 2.64 7.87 4.68
CA ASP A 282 1.61 8.39 5.58
C ASP A 282 1.71 7.73 6.97
N ILE A 283 1.95 6.41 7.04
CA ILE A 283 2.23 5.70 8.29
C ILE A 283 3.52 6.21 8.94
N ASN A 284 4.60 6.40 8.17
CA ASN A 284 5.86 6.95 8.69
C ASN A 284 5.69 8.37 9.24
N GLU A 285 4.90 9.22 8.58
CA GLU A 285 4.57 10.55 9.08
C GLU A 285 3.80 10.42 10.41
N ALA A 286 2.80 9.53 10.49
CA ALA A 286 2.04 9.29 11.71
C ALA A 286 2.91 8.75 12.86
N ILE A 287 3.83 7.80 12.61
CA ILE A 287 4.78 7.27 13.59
C ILE A 287 5.76 8.33 14.06
N LYS A 288 6.34 9.09 13.13
CA LYS A 288 7.24 10.19 13.49
C LYS A 288 6.54 11.21 14.37
N MET A 289 5.26 11.44 14.12
CA MET A 289 4.44 12.33 14.94
C MET A 289 4.15 11.76 16.33
N LEU A 290 4.39 10.47 16.60
CA LEU A 290 4.40 9.88 17.94
C LEU A 290 5.81 9.94 18.56
N ASP A 291 6.85 9.55 17.80
CA ASP A 291 8.25 9.44 18.25
C ASP A 291 8.88 10.82 18.56
N ASP A 292 8.55 11.88 17.79
CA ASP A 292 8.98 13.26 18.05
C ASP A 292 8.53 13.76 19.46
N TYR A 293 7.62 13.04 20.14
CA TYR A 293 7.14 13.31 21.51
C TYR A 293 7.65 12.34 22.58
N LEU A 294 8.35 11.28 22.20
CA LEU A 294 8.96 10.34 23.14
C LEU A 294 10.35 10.78 23.59
N THR A 295 10.95 11.80 22.96
CA THR A 295 12.23 12.36 23.38
C THR A 295 12.05 13.42 24.45
N GLU A 296 12.81 13.33 25.54
CA GLU A 296 12.80 14.16 26.77
C GLU A 296 13.01 15.69 26.57
N TYR A 297 12.96 16.21 25.34
CA TYR A 297 12.95 17.64 25.08
C TYR A 297 11.52 18.16 25.04
N GLU A 298 11.16 18.81 26.15
CA GLU A 298 9.93 19.53 26.43
C GLU A 298 9.36 20.33 25.24
N GLY A 299 8.04 20.17 25.06
CA GLY A 299 7.15 21.32 24.86
C GLY A 299 6.71 21.60 23.44
N ASP A 300 5.48 21.17 23.11
CA ASP A 300 4.44 22.02 22.48
C ASP A 300 3.22 21.20 22.00
N GLY A 301 3.30 19.87 21.97
CA GLY A 301 2.17 18.99 21.67
C GLY A 301 1.25 18.80 22.87
N GLU A 302 -0.05 18.74 22.62
CA GLU A 302 -1.08 18.41 23.61
C GLU A 302 -1.85 17.18 23.12
N PHE A 303 -2.04 16.21 24.00
CA PHE A 303 -2.77 14.98 23.70
C PHE A 303 -4.02 14.93 24.56
N TYR A 304 -5.19 14.82 23.94
CA TYR A 304 -6.42 14.65 24.69
C TYR A 304 -6.93 13.23 24.51
N LEU A 305 -7.01 12.50 25.62
CA LEU A 305 -7.35 11.08 25.66
C LEU A 305 -8.84 10.89 25.90
N PHE A 306 -9.44 9.96 25.17
CA PHE A 306 -10.79 9.47 25.35
C PHE A 306 -10.75 7.95 25.55
N SER A 307 -11.55 7.42 26.48
CA SER A 307 -12.03 6.02 26.40
C SER A 307 -13.28 5.99 25.53
N GLU A 308 -13.33 5.02 24.62
CA GLU A 308 -14.38 4.83 23.63
C GLU A 308 -14.89 3.38 23.71
N TRP A 309 -16.20 3.19 23.68
CA TRP A 309 -16.80 1.86 23.65
C TRP A 309 -18.18 1.88 22.99
N TYR A 310 -18.58 0.73 22.44
CA TYR A 310 -19.95 0.52 22.00
C TYR A 310 -20.81 0.08 23.18
N ASP A 311 -21.75 0.93 23.61
CA ASP A 311 -22.58 0.67 24.77
C ASP A 311 -23.76 -0.23 24.41
N THR A 312 -23.79 -1.43 24.99
CA THR A 312 -24.78 -2.47 24.67
C THR A 312 -26.14 -2.25 25.31
N ASP A 313 -26.24 -1.40 26.34
CA ASP A 313 -27.51 -1.04 26.98
C ASP A 313 -28.25 0.06 26.20
N SER A 314 -27.50 1.02 25.64
CA SER A 314 -28.03 2.19 24.93
C SER A 314 -27.85 2.15 23.41
N PHE A 315 -27.14 1.14 22.88
CA PHE A 315 -26.86 0.92 21.46
C PHE A 315 -26.34 2.19 20.77
N VAL A 316 -25.30 2.78 21.34
CA VAL A 316 -24.58 3.95 20.81
C VAL A 316 -23.10 3.85 21.17
N GLU A 317 -22.25 4.40 20.32
CA GLU A 317 -20.85 4.62 20.67
C GLU A 317 -20.77 5.73 21.73
N LYS A 318 -20.09 5.44 22.84
CA LYS A 318 -19.85 6.39 23.93
C LYS A 318 -18.38 6.78 23.96
N SER A 319 -18.17 8.06 24.25
CA SER A 319 -16.86 8.69 24.38
C SER A 319 -16.77 9.36 25.75
N PHE A 320 -15.73 9.07 26.51
CA PHE A 320 -15.45 9.71 27.80
C PHE A 320 -14.03 10.27 27.83
N GLY A 321 -13.90 11.58 28.04
CA GLY A 321 -12.61 12.26 28.10
C GLY A 321 -11.87 11.98 29.41
N GLN A 322 -10.68 11.38 29.31
CA GLN A 322 -9.84 11.04 30.45
C GLN A 322 -8.96 12.21 30.88
N GLY A 323 -8.53 13.05 29.94
CA GLY A 323 -7.81 14.27 30.25
C GLY A 323 -6.79 14.68 29.21
N LEU A 324 -6.04 15.73 29.55
CA LEU A 324 -4.99 16.32 28.73
C LEU A 324 -3.62 15.84 29.22
N PHE A 325 -2.79 15.38 28.29
CA PHE A 325 -1.45 14.86 28.51
C PHE A 325 -0.43 15.65 27.69
N SER A 326 0.80 15.73 28.21
CA SER A 326 1.87 16.50 27.59
C SER A 326 2.69 15.69 26.59
N SER A 327 2.60 14.36 26.66
CA SER A 327 3.29 13.45 25.74
C SER A 327 2.50 12.17 25.50
N MET A 328 2.78 11.52 24.36
CA MET A 328 2.22 10.19 24.07
C MET A 328 2.70 9.14 25.08
N LYS A 329 3.89 9.32 25.68
CA LYS A 329 4.38 8.42 26.73
C LYS A 329 3.45 8.41 27.94
N GLU A 330 3.06 9.60 28.44
CA GLU A 330 2.14 9.71 29.56
C GLU A 330 0.76 9.12 29.24
N VAL A 331 0.32 9.24 27.99
CA VAL A 331 -0.92 8.60 27.52
C VAL A 331 -0.82 7.08 27.58
N MET A 332 0.27 6.50 27.07
CA MET A 332 0.47 5.04 27.11
C MET A 332 0.63 4.55 28.56
N ASP A 333 1.39 5.26 29.40
CA ASP A 333 1.54 4.93 30.82
C ASP A 333 0.17 4.95 31.55
N TYR A 334 -0.73 5.88 31.20
CA TYR A 334 -2.09 5.92 31.72
C TYR A 334 -2.90 4.68 31.29
N ILE A 335 -2.90 4.38 29.99
CA ILE A 335 -3.63 3.25 29.41
C ILE A 335 -3.16 1.91 30.00
N ASP A 336 -1.85 1.74 30.18
CA ASP A 336 -1.29 0.52 30.76
C ASP A 336 -1.81 0.27 32.18
N ASN A 337 -1.95 1.33 33.00
CA ASN A 337 -2.53 1.20 34.35
C ASN A 337 -4.01 0.81 34.32
N GLU A 338 -4.81 1.37 33.40
CA GLU A 338 -6.23 1.03 33.27
C GLU A 338 -6.43 -0.42 32.78
N ILE A 339 -5.61 -0.87 31.83
CA ILE A 339 -5.65 -2.25 31.32
C ILE A 339 -5.31 -3.26 32.42
N GLU A 340 -4.33 -2.97 33.27
CA GLU A 340 -3.96 -3.82 34.42
C GLU A 340 -5.08 -3.95 35.45
N GLU A 341 -5.92 -2.92 35.62
CA GLU A 341 -7.00 -2.89 36.60
C GLU A 341 -8.28 -3.60 36.12
N ASP A 342 -8.70 -3.39 34.86
CA ASP A 342 -10.09 -3.70 34.44
C ASP A 342 -10.25 -4.71 33.28
N ASN A 343 -9.17 -5.28 32.72
CA ASN A 343 -9.23 -6.28 31.63
C ASN A 343 -10.16 -5.84 30.46
N LEU A 344 -9.85 -4.68 29.88
CA LEU A 344 -10.64 -3.90 28.93
C LEU A 344 -10.75 -4.51 27.52
N ASN A 345 -11.27 -5.73 27.40
CA ASN A 345 -11.39 -6.42 26.10
C ASN A 345 -12.43 -5.81 25.14
N GLU A 346 -13.26 -4.88 25.61
CA GLU A 346 -14.37 -4.25 24.86
C GLU A 346 -14.21 -2.73 24.74
N GLU A 347 -13.18 -2.14 25.33
CA GLU A 347 -12.90 -0.71 25.24
C GLU A 347 -11.69 -0.45 24.36
N TYR A 348 -11.64 0.74 23.80
CA TYR A 348 -10.47 1.26 23.10
C TYR A 348 -10.28 2.73 23.44
N PHE A 349 -9.09 3.24 23.14
CA PHE A 349 -8.79 4.64 23.41
C PHE A 349 -8.63 5.41 22.12
N ARG A 350 -9.14 6.64 22.09
CA ARG A 350 -8.86 7.62 21.03
C ARG A 350 -8.05 8.76 21.60
N VAL A 351 -7.02 9.19 20.87
CA VAL A 351 -6.14 10.28 21.27
C VAL A 351 -6.12 11.34 20.18
N GLU A 352 -6.53 12.54 20.54
CA GLU A 352 -6.36 13.72 19.69
C GLU A 352 -4.96 14.31 19.86
N SER A 353 -4.24 14.50 18.75
CA SER A 353 -2.93 15.15 18.72
C SER A 353 -3.07 16.62 18.30
N TRP A 354 -2.70 17.55 19.20
CA TRP A 354 -2.76 18.99 18.98
C TRP A 354 -1.35 19.60 18.90
N LYS A 355 -1.09 20.45 17.91
CA LYS A 355 0.20 21.14 17.72
C LYS A 355 0.05 22.64 17.47
N PRO A 356 1.05 23.49 17.78
CA PRO A 356 1.03 24.89 17.37
C PRO A 356 0.92 25.02 15.85
N LYS A 357 0.18 26.03 15.39
CA LYS A 357 -0.03 26.30 13.97
C LYS A 357 1.25 26.67 13.23
N ASP A 358 2.17 27.37 13.90
CA ASP A 358 3.50 27.69 13.38
C ASP A 358 4.57 27.31 14.43
N PRO A 359 5.32 26.22 14.19
CA PRO A 359 6.39 25.77 15.09
C PRO A 359 7.53 26.80 15.24
N LYS A 360 7.70 27.73 14.29
CA LYS A 360 8.75 28.76 14.35
C LYS A 360 8.35 29.98 15.15
N HIS A 361 7.06 30.15 15.43
CA HIS A 361 6.53 31.35 16.07
C HIS A 361 5.78 31.05 17.38
N CYS A 362 5.76 29.80 17.85
CA CYS A 362 4.96 29.33 19.01
C CYS A 362 3.60 30.05 19.05
N ASP A 363 2.83 29.94 17.96
CA ASP A 363 1.49 30.53 17.91
C ASP A 363 0.63 29.89 19.02
N TYR A 364 -0.11 30.73 19.75
CA TYR A 364 -1.07 30.27 20.76
C TYR A 364 -2.20 29.43 20.13
N LYS A 365 -2.44 29.55 18.82
CA LYS A 365 -3.42 28.73 18.11
C LYS A 365 -2.84 27.36 17.78
N LYS A 366 -3.44 26.32 18.38
CA LYS A 366 -3.16 24.92 18.06
C LYS A 366 -4.05 24.40 16.93
N THR A 367 -3.57 23.35 16.26
CA THR A 367 -4.28 22.61 15.22
C THR A 367 -4.26 21.14 15.58
N HIS A 368 -5.43 20.52 15.61
CA HIS A 368 -5.60 19.07 15.65
C HIS A 368 -5.04 18.47 14.36
N LYS A 369 -4.10 17.53 14.51
CA LYS A 369 -3.34 16.93 13.42
C LYS A 369 -3.74 15.49 13.15
N TYR A 370 -3.96 14.71 14.19
CA TYR A 370 -4.27 13.30 14.09
C TYR A 370 -5.25 12.90 15.18
N ASP A 371 -6.14 11.99 14.84
CA ASP A 371 -6.73 11.05 15.78
C ASP A 371 -5.94 9.75 15.72
N TYR A 372 -5.55 9.23 16.87
CA TYR A 372 -4.92 7.91 17.02
C TYR A 372 -5.85 6.99 17.80
N TYR A 373 -5.93 5.74 17.38
CA TYR A 373 -6.78 4.74 18.03
C TYR A 373 -5.90 3.64 18.60
N ILE A 374 -6.06 3.38 19.89
CA ILE A 374 -5.23 2.48 20.68
C ILE A 374 -6.09 1.30 21.10
N PHE A 375 -5.58 0.10 20.81
CA PHE A 375 -6.18 -1.16 21.21
C PHE A 375 -5.09 -2.10 21.65
N ASP A 376 -5.33 -2.83 22.74
CA ASP A 376 -4.38 -3.79 23.31
C ASP A 376 -2.97 -3.19 23.52
N GLY A 377 -2.93 -2.01 24.15
CA GLY A 377 -1.68 -1.28 24.43
C GLY A 377 -0.92 -0.77 23.19
N ASN A 378 -1.51 -0.81 22.00
CA ASN A 378 -0.85 -0.45 20.75
C ASN A 378 -1.63 0.61 19.97
N VAL A 379 -0.93 1.59 19.40
CA VAL A 379 -1.51 2.49 18.40
C VAL A 379 -1.72 1.70 17.12
N CYS A 380 -2.97 1.35 16.83
CA CYS A 380 -3.34 0.45 15.73
C CYS A 380 -3.88 1.20 14.50
N TRP A 381 -4.57 2.32 14.71
CA TRP A 381 -5.15 3.12 13.62
C TRP A 381 -4.89 4.61 13.81
N PHE A 382 -5.04 5.37 12.73
CA PHE A 382 -5.00 6.82 12.80
C PHE A 382 -5.84 7.48 11.70
N GLU A 383 -6.25 8.72 11.95
CA GLU A 383 -6.86 9.60 10.95
C GLU A 383 -6.13 10.94 10.93
N LYS A 384 -5.66 11.36 9.75
CA LYS A 384 -5.03 12.67 9.58
C LYS A 384 -6.12 13.72 9.45
N MET A 385 -6.02 14.81 10.20
CA MET A 385 -7.06 15.83 10.28
C MET A 385 -6.76 17.05 9.42
N ARG A 386 -7.79 17.58 8.76
CA ARG A 386 -7.75 18.86 8.04
C ARG A 386 -8.70 19.88 8.66
N PRO A 387 -8.27 21.15 8.84
CA PRO A 387 -9.15 22.20 9.32
C PRO A 387 -10.12 22.65 8.21
N GLU A 388 -11.39 22.78 8.56
CA GLU A 388 -12.48 23.29 7.72
C GLU A 388 -13.21 24.43 8.44
N VAL A 389 -13.06 25.64 7.93
CA VAL A 389 -13.74 26.81 8.46
C VAL A 389 -15.20 26.80 8.01
N GLN A 390 -16.10 26.77 8.97
CA GLN A 390 -17.55 26.78 8.77
C GLN A 390 -18.08 28.21 8.59
N ASP A 391 -19.28 28.34 8.03
CA ASP A 391 -19.92 29.64 7.80
C ASP A 391 -20.14 30.44 9.09
N ASN A 392 -20.27 29.75 10.23
CA ASN A 392 -20.40 30.37 11.55
C ASN A 392 -19.06 30.87 12.15
N GLY A 393 -17.95 30.69 11.44
CA GLY A 393 -16.60 31.09 11.86
C GLY A 393 -15.84 30.05 12.70
N ASN A 394 -16.48 28.94 13.08
CA ASN A 394 -15.80 27.83 13.75
C ASN A 394 -14.90 27.07 12.78
N THR A 395 -13.87 26.42 13.30
CA THR A 395 -13.05 25.48 12.53
C THR A 395 -13.34 24.07 13.01
N TYR A 396 -13.85 23.22 12.12
CA TYR A 396 -14.01 21.80 12.37
C TYR A 396 -12.80 21.06 11.82
N TYR A 397 -12.46 19.94 12.42
CA TYR A 397 -11.36 19.10 11.96
C TYR A 397 -11.97 17.83 11.39
N MET A 398 -11.78 17.62 10.09
CA MET A 398 -12.34 16.49 9.37
C MET A 398 -11.21 15.52 8.98
N PRO A 399 -11.47 14.20 8.97
CA PRO A 399 -10.50 13.23 8.47
C PRO A 399 -10.20 13.48 6.99
N VAL A 400 -8.92 13.48 6.62
CA VAL A 400 -8.45 13.56 5.23
C VAL A 400 -8.73 12.26 4.49
N SER A 401 -8.56 11.14 5.19
CA SER A 401 -8.74 9.78 4.70
C SER A 401 -9.06 8.86 5.87
N ARG A 402 -9.92 7.87 5.62
CA ARG A 402 -10.21 6.77 6.56
C ARG A 402 -9.45 5.49 6.23
N MET A 403 -8.54 5.52 5.26
CA MET A 403 -7.77 4.36 4.79
C MET A 403 -7.05 3.61 5.91
N TYR A 404 -6.59 4.32 6.95
CA TYR A 404 -5.82 3.77 8.07
C TYR A 404 -6.66 3.53 9.32
N SER A 405 -7.99 3.61 9.20
CA SER A 405 -8.98 3.31 10.23
C SER A 405 -10.03 2.34 9.67
N SER A 406 -11.19 2.83 9.25
CA SER A 406 -12.34 2.05 8.76
C SER A 406 -12.37 1.83 7.25
N GLY A 407 -11.40 2.36 6.49
CA GLY A 407 -11.43 2.36 5.03
C GLY A 407 -12.49 3.31 4.45
N ASN A 408 -12.36 3.67 3.16
CA ASN A 408 -13.45 4.33 2.42
C ASN A 408 -14.57 3.32 2.07
N ILE A 409 -14.17 2.08 1.86
CA ILE A 409 -14.98 0.86 1.76
C ILE A 409 -14.28 -0.19 2.62
N ASP A 410 -15.03 -1.11 3.21
CA ASP A 410 -14.44 -2.22 3.96
C ASP A 410 -13.63 -3.16 3.05
N LEU A 411 -12.85 -4.06 3.65
CA LEU A 411 -12.12 -5.09 2.90
C LEU A 411 -13.08 -5.93 2.04
N ASN A 412 -12.97 -5.79 0.72
CA ASN A 412 -13.71 -6.61 -0.23
C ASN A 412 -12.86 -7.80 -0.69
N ARG A 413 -12.81 -8.87 0.12
CA ARG A 413 -12.06 -10.11 -0.15
C ARG A 413 -12.99 -11.32 -0.21
N SER A 414 -12.61 -12.31 -1.01
CA SER A 414 -13.30 -13.61 -1.04
C SER A 414 -13.14 -14.34 0.30
N VAL A 415 -14.14 -15.15 0.67
CA VAL A 415 -14.14 -15.94 1.91
C VAL A 415 -14.36 -17.44 1.61
N PRO A 416 -13.88 -18.38 2.45
CA PRO A 416 -14.03 -19.82 2.21
C PRO A 416 -15.42 -20.38 2.55
N TYR A 417 -16.22 -19.64 3.32
CA TYR A 417 -17.48 -20.11 3.90
C TYR A 417 -18.61 -20.18 2.88
N ARG A 418 -19.47 -21.20 3.04
CA ARG A 418 -20.59 -21.49 2.14
C ARG A 418 -21.92 -21.36 2.86
N THR A 419 -23.00 -21.33 2.07
CA THR A 419 -24.38 -21.35 2.57
C THR A 419 -24.57 -22.37 3.69
N GLY A 420 -25.12 -21.92 4.82
CA GLY A 420 -25.39 -22.71 6.01
C GLY A 420 -24.20 -22.88 6.96
N ASP A 421 -22.98 -22.49 6.59
CA ASP A 421 -21.84 -22.50 7.52
C ASP A 421 -22.05 -21.44 8.61
N ILE A 422 -21.72 -21.78 9.85
CA ILE A 422 -21.80 -20.87 11.00
C ILE A 422 -20.39 -20.35 11.31
N VAL A 423 -20.28 -19.03 11.39
CA VAL A 423 -19.03 -18.30 11.56
C VAL A 423 -19.09 -17.39 12.77
N LYS A 424 -17.92 -17.13 13.36
CA LYS A 424 -17.76 -16.15 14.44
C LYS A 424 -17.33 -14.83 13.84
N ILE A 425 -18.06 -13.77 14.16
CA ILE A 425 -17.71 -12.39 13.83
C ILE A 425 -17.14 -11.74 15.08
N ASP A 426 -15.93 -11.21 14.98
CA ASP A 426 -15.22 -10.54 16.07
C ASP A 426 -14.61 -9.23 15.58
N CYS A 427 -15.37 -8.15 15.77
CA CYS A 427 -14.97 -6.79 15.44
C CYS A 427 -14.44 -6.02 16.66
N ARG A 428 -14.08 -6.69 17.77
CA ARG A 428 -13.55 -6.02 18.96
C ARG A 428 -12.32 -5.16 18.62
N PRO A 429 -12.20 -3.98 19.23
CA PRO A 429 -12.99 -3.45 20.34
C PRO A 429 -14.29 -2.72 19.90
N PHE A 430 -14.56 -2.62 18.61
CA PHE A 430 -15.65 -1.77 18.09
C PHE A 430 -17.04 -2.37 18.30
N GLY A 431 -17.15 -3.62 18.73
CA GLY A 431 -18.40 -4.22 19.13
C GLY A 431 -18.22 -5.63 19.63
N PRO A 432 -19.23 -6.18 20.32
CA PRO A 432 -19.18 -7.52 20.90
C PRO A 432 -19.08 -8.60 19.80
N PRO A 433 -18.41 -9.72 20.06
CA PRO A 433 -18.39 -10.86 19.15
C PRO A 433 -19.73 -11.59 19.16
N PHE A 434 -20.08 -12.21 18.04
CA PHE A 434 -21.33 -12.98 17.89
C PHE A 434 -21.21 -14.06 16.82
N HIS A 435 -22.14 -15.01 16.80
CA HIS A 435 -22.23 -16.01 15.73
C HIS A 435 -23.19 -15.57 14.63
N ALA A 436 -22.86 -15.93 13.40
CA ALA A 436 -23.69 -15.68 12.24
C ALA A 436 -23.69 -16.91 11.34
N MET A 437 -24.80 -17.16 10.64
CA MET A 437 -24.85 -18.15 9.58
C MET A 437 -24.67 -17.44 8.23
N VAL A 438 -23.81 -17.99 7.37
CA VAL A 438 -23.72 -17.56 5.98
C VAL A 438 -25.00 -17.95 5.26
N LEU A 439 -25.74 -16.95 4.79
CA LEU A 439 -27.00 -17.17 4.08
C LEU A 439 -26.71 -17.46 2.60
N GLU A 440 -26.20 -16.50 1.84
CA GLU A 440 -25.83 -16.70 0.43
C GLU A 440 -24.32 -16.53 0.24
N SER A 441 -23.71 -17.45 -0.52
CA SER A 441 -22.26 -17.43 -0.79
C SER A 441 -21.91 -17.32 -2.27
N ARG A 442 -22.87 -16.93 -3.11
CA ARG A 442 -22.65 -16.57 -4.52
C ARG A 442 -21.80 -15.31 -4.65
N GLU A 443 -21.12 -15.16 -5.79
CA GLU A 443 -20.44 -13.92 -6.20
C GLU A 443 -19.54 -13.31 -5.11
N LEU A 444 -18.69 -14.13 -4.47
CA LEU A 444 -17.84 -13.76 -3.32
C LEU A 444 -16.89 -12.55 -3.52
N TYR A 445 -16.78 -12.00 -4.72
CA TYR A 445 -16.00 -10.80 -5.04
C TYR A 445 -16.82 -9.51 -5.03
N ASP A 446 -18.15 -9.61 -5.01
CA ASP A 446 -19.05 -8.48 -4.75
C ASP A 446 -19.02 -8.12 -3.26
N CYS A 447 -18.99 -6.83 -2.93
CA CYS A 447 -19.06 -6.38 -1.54
C CYS A 447 -20.41 -6.72 -0.90
N CYS A 448 -21.47 -6.94 -1.69
CA CYS A 448 -22.79 -7.34 -1.22
C CYS A 448 -22.85 -8.81 -0.78
N PHE A 449 -21.83 -9.62 -1.10
CA PHE A 449 -21.76 -11.04 -0.76
C PHE A 449 -20.48 -11.41 0.02
N PRO A 450 -20.49 -12.44 0.87
CA PRO A 450 -21.68 -13.22 1.25
C PRO A 450 -22.65 -12.42 2.13
N THR A 451 -23.93 -12.79 2.07
CA THR A 451 -24.92 -12.32 3.04
C THR A 451 -24.88 -13.23 4.26
N ILE A 452 -25.15 -12.66 5.43
CA ILE A 452 -25.18 -13.37 6.70
C ILE A 452 -26.49 -13.11 7.42
N ILE A 453 -26.90 -14.07 8.24
CA ILE A 453 -28.02 -13.95 9.16
C ILE A 453 -27.58 -14.21 10.59
N PHE A 454 -28.01 -13.36 11.52
CA PHE A 454 -27.59 -13.42 12.92
C PHE A 454 -28.62 -12.76 13.84
N ASN A 455 -28.58 -13.16 15.11
CA ASN A 455 -29.23 -12.42 16.19
C ASN A 455 -28.40 -11.17 16.48
N ILE A 456 -29.03 -10.00 16.43
CA ILE A 456 -28.33 -8.74 16.69
C ILE A 456 -27.93 -8.73 18.17
N PRO A 457 -26.62 -8.57 18.49
CA PRO A 457 -26.12 -8.72 19.84
C PRO A 457 -26.92 -7.90 20.85
N PHE A 458 -27.27 -8.53 21.98
CA PHE A 458 -28.04 -7.93 23.08
C PHE A 458 -29.49 -7.54 22.71
N THR A 459 -30.08 -8.17 21.69
CA THR A 459 -31.48 -7.94 21.31
C THR A 459 -32.23 -9.25 20.99
N ASP A 460 -33.56 -9.19 20.91
CA ASP A 460 -34.42 -10.28 20.43
C ASP A 460 -34.59 -10.29 18.90
N LYS A 461 -33.85 -9.44 18.18
CA LYS A 461 -34.04 -9.19 16.75
C LYS A 461 -33.00 -9.87 15.89
N TRP A 462 -33.42 -10.19 14.67
CA TRP A 462 -32.61 -10.84 13.66
C TRP A 462 -32.42 -9.92 12.47
N ARG A 463 -31.23 -9.99 11.86
CA ARG A 463 -30.85 -9.19 10.70
C ARG A 463 -30.23 -10.06 9.62
N VAL A 464 -30.51 -9.70 8.37
CA VAL A 464 -29.74 -10.13 7.20
C VAL A 464 -29.03 -8.93 6.61
N THR A 465 -27.72 -9.03 6.42
CA THR A 465 -26.92 -8.01 5.73
C THR A 465 -25.73 -8.67 5.02
N SER A 466 -25.05 -7.92 4.15
CA SER A 466 -23.71 -8.30 3.70
C SER A 466 -22.75 -8.35 4.88
N LEU A 467 -21.92 -9.40 4.90
CA LEU A 467 -20.78 -9.54 5.80
C LEU A 467 -19.81 -8.36 5.66
N LYS A 468 -19.52 -7.91 4.45
CA LYS A 468 -18.48 -6.89 4.21
C LYS A 468 -18.97 -5.46 4.43
N HIS A 469 -20.26 -5.26 4.69
CA HIS A 469 -20.80 -3.92 4.95
C HIS A 469 -20.75 -3.52 6.43
N ARG A 470 -20.42 -4.45 7.34
CA ARG A 470 -20.21 -4.19 8.79
C ARG A 470 -21.41 -3.66 9.58
N ARG A 471 -22.62 -3.69 9.01
CA ARG A 471 -23.86 -3.21 9.64
C ARG A 471 -24.44 -4.19 10.66
N PHE A 472 -23.63 -4.59 11.62
CA PHE A 472 -23.96 -5.67 12.55
C PHE A 472 -24.69 -5.18 13.79
N TYR A 473 -24.23 -4.06 14.32
CA TYR A 473 -24.68 -3.58 15.62
C TYR A 473 -25.86 -2.63 15.46
N LYS A 474 -26.71 -2.58 16.47
CA LYS A 474 -27.85 -1.65 16.51
C LYS A 474 -27.36 -0.24 16.78
N HIS A 475 -28.01 0.76 16.20
CA HIS A 475 -27.82 2.14 16.64
C HIS A 475 -29.17 2.80 16.87
N THR A 476 -29.38 3.39 18.05
CA THR A 476 -30.69 3.99 18.39
C THR A 476 -31.13 5.09 17.43
N GLU A 477 -30.20 5.93 16.98
CA GLU A 477 -30.52 7.07 16.10
C GLU A 477 -30.52 6.75 14.59
N VAL A 478 -29.55 5.96 14.11
CA VAL A 478 -29.32 5.74 12.66
C VAL A 478 -29.61 4.30 12.20
N GLY A 479 -30.15 3.45 13.08
CA GLY A 479 -30.54 2.07 12.78
C GLY A 479 -29.41 1.05 12.96
N SER A 480 -28.25 1.29 12.36
CA SER A 480 -27.08 0.42 12.47
C SER A 480 -25.79 1.17 12.75
N TYR A 481 -24.92 0.57 13.57
CA TYR A 481 -23.55 1.02 13.81
C TYR A 481 -22.58 0.14 13.01
N GLU A 482 -21.66 0.79 12.28
CA GLU A 482 -20.63 0.13 11.48
C GLU A 482 -19.31 0.12 12.26
N ALA A 483 -18.87 -1.06 12.66
CA ALA A 483 -17.58 -1.21 13.35
C ALA A 483 -16.41 -0.79 12.45
N MET A 484 -15.37 -0.20 13.05
CA MET A 484 -14.18 0.22 12.33
C MET A 484 -13.37 -0.97 11.80
N LEU A 485 -13.29 -2.07 12.57
CA LEU A 485 -12.56 -3.27 12.18
C LEU A 485 -13.38 -4.15 11.25
N SER A 486 -12.82 -4.50 10.08
CA SER A 486 -13.41 -5.49 9.18
C SER A 486 -13.60 -6.83 9.90
N PRO A 487 -14.76 -7.49 9.76
CA PRO A 487 -14.96 -8.84 10.29
C PRO A 487 -13.98 -9.85 9.70
N LEU A 488 -13.46 -9.61 8.50
CA LEU A 488 -12.63 -10.56 7.77
C LEU A 488 -11.31 -10.88 8.47
N TYR A 489 -10.78 -9.97 9.31
CA TYR A 489 -9.55 -10.22 10.05
C TYR A 489 -9.70 -11.35 11.05
N ARG A 490 -10.86 -11.56 11.67
CA ARG A 490 -11.02 -12.57 12.73
C ARG A 490 -12.15 -13.55 12.46
N LEU A 491 -12.63 -13.56 11.22
CA LEU A 491 -13.68 -14.46 10.75
C LEU A 491 -13.17 -15.90 10.77
N ARG A 492 -13.91 -16.79 11.42
CA ARG A 492 -13.59 -18.22 11.48
C ARG A 492 -14.83 -19.08 11.57
N SER A 493 -14.68 -20.37 11.27
CA SER A 493 -15.74 -21.35 11.51
C SER A 493 -15.99 -21.52 13.02
N VAL A 494 -17.22 -21.88 13.37
CA VAL A 494 -17.63 -22.19 14.73
C VAL A 494 -17.91 -23.67 14.86
N SER A 495 -17.32 -24.34 15.85
CA SER A 495 -17.64 -25.75 16.10
C SER A 495 -19.02 -25.88 16.77
N PRO A 496 -19.75 -26.99 16.58
CA PRO A 496 -21.07 -27.18 17.20
C PRO A 496 -21.09 -27.02 18.74
N GLU A 497 -19.95 -27.27 19.38
CA GLU A 497 -19.75 -27.15 20.83
C GLU A 497 -19.53 -25.71 21.31
N GLU A 498 -19.16 -24.79 20.42
CA GLU A 498 -18.99 -23.35 20.72
C GLU A 498 -20.31 -22.57 20.64
N ILE A 499 -21.34 -23.14 20.03
CA ILE A 499 -22.65 -22.51 19.87
C ILE A 499 -23.45 -22.72 21.16
N ASP A 500 -23.80 -21.61 21.81
CA ASP A 500 -24.61 -21.60 23.02
C ASP A 500 -26.13 -21.75 22.74
N GLU A 501 -26.92 -21.76 23.81
CA GLU A 501 -28.39 -21.91 23.71
C GLU A 501 -29.06 -20.74 22.97
N ASP A 502 -28.49 -19.54 23.05
CA ASP A 502 -29.04 -18.33 22.41
C ASP A 502 -28.86 -18.38 20.89
N ASP A 503 -27.81 -19.06 20.41
CA ASP A 503 -27.49 -19.24 18.99
C ASP A 503 -27.96 -20.59 18.39
N GLU A 504 -28.64 -21.47 19.15
CA GLU A 504 -29.29 -22.69 18.63
C GLU A 504 -30.20 -22.46 17.40
N PRO A 505 -30.94 -21.34 17.28
CA PRO A 505 -31.65 -20.99 16.06
C PRO A 505 -30.82 -21.05 14.77
N LEU A 506 -29.52 -20.71 14.82
CA LEU A 506 -28.62 -20.78 13.68
C LEU A 506 -28.43 -22.23 13.19
N LYS A 507 -28.31 -23.19 14.10
CA LYS A 507 -28.21 -24.63 13.77
C LYS A 507 -29.49 -25.12 13.11
N TYR A 508 -30.64 -24.73 13.64
CA TYR A 508 -31.93 -25.07 13.07
C TYR A 508 -32.06 -24.56 11.62
N MET A 509 -31.78 -23.28 11.39
CA MET A 509 -31.84 -22.67 10.05
C MET A 509 -30.82 -23.30 9.08
N SER A 510 -29.59 -23.56 9.54
CA SER A 510 -28.55 -24.24 8.75
C SER A 510 -29.02 -25.62 8.28
N SER A 511 -29.70 -26.37 9.15
CA SER A 511 -30.22 -27.70 8.81
C SER A 511 -31.32 -27.68 7.74
N ILE A 512 -32.14 -26.62 7.70
CA ILE A 512 -33.17 -26.42 6.67
C ILE A 512 -32.54 -26.12 5.31
N LEU A 513 -31.54 -25.23 5.28
CA LEU A 513 -30.83 -24.89 4.04
C LEU A 513 -30.09 -26.10 3.47
N GLY A 514 -29.49 -26.93 4.32
CA GLY A 514 -28.77 -28.13 3.86
C GLY A 514 -27.63 -27.83 2.89
N LYS A 515 -27.03 -26.63 2.99
CA LYS A 515 -26.03 -26.07 2.07
C LYS A 515 -26.51 -25.83 0.63
N ASP A 516 -27.81 -25.69 0.40
CA ASP A 516 -28.39 -25.40 -0.92
C ASP A 516 -28.53 -23.89 -1.18
N GLU A 517 -27.72 -23.36 -2.09
CA GLU A 517 -27.76 -21.95 -2.51
C GLU A 517 -29.13 -21.52 -3.06
N ASN A 518 -29.91 -22.41 -3.70
CA ASN A 518 -31.23 -22.05 -4.21
C ASN A 518 -32.22 -21.82 -3.06
N ARG A 519 -32.11 -22.61 -2.00
CA ARG A 519 -32.90 -22.42 -0.77
C ARG A 519 -32.54 -21.12 -0.08
N ALA A 520 -31.25 -20.81 0.01
CA ALA A 520 -30.78 -19.54 0.55
C ALA A 520 -31.28 -18.33 -0.27
N GLU A 521 -31.22 -18.41 -1.60
CA GLU A 521 -31.77 -17.37 -2.46
C GLU A 521 -33.28 -17.20 -2.27
N MET A 522 -34.02 -18.28 -2.01
CA MET A 522 -35.45 -18.21 -1.67
C MET A 522 -35.69 -17.47 -0.35
N VAL A 523 -34.92 -17.77 0.71
CA VAL A 523 -34.96 -17.02 1.98
C VAL A 523 -34.74 -15.53 1.71
N TRP A 524 -33.67 -15.18 0.99
CA TRP A 524 -33.31 -13.78 0.70
C TRP A 524 -34.41 -13.05 -0.08
N LYS A 525 -34.99 -13.70 -1.09
CA LYS A 525 -36.13 -13.16 -1.84
C LYS A 525 -37.31 -12.92 -0.91
N MET A 526 -37.66 -13.87 -0.05
CA MET A 526 -38.77 -13.70 0.88
C MET A 526 -38.48 -12.58 1.90
N TRP A 527 -37.26 -12.50 2.43
CA TRP A 527 -36.82 -11.44 3.34
C TRP A 527 -36.97 -10.05 2.72
N SER A 528 -36.49 -9.88 1.48
CA SER A 528 -36.57 -8.60 0.75
C SER A 528 -38.00 -8.19 0.36
N TYR A 529 -38.95 -9.13 0.31
CA TYR A 529 -40.37 -8.81 0.17
C TYR A 529 -41.05 -8.50 1.51
N TYR A 530 -40.62 -9.14 2.59
CA TYR A 530 -41.19 -9.00 3.93
C TYR A 530 -40.75 -7.70 4.61
N SER A 531 -39.56 -7.22 4.26
CA SER A 531 -38.80 -6.25 5.03
C SER A 531 -38.02 -5.35 4.05
N ASP A 532 -38.00 -4.02 4.24
CA ASP A 532 -37.03 -3.17 3.53
C ASP A 532 -35.62 -3.71 3.87
N SER A 533 -34.67 -3.65 2.93
CA SER A 533 -33.42 -4.44 2.90
C SER A 533 -32.44 -4.30 4.09
N ASP A 534 -32.82 -3.62 5.18
CA ASP A 534 -32.07 -3.45 6.43
C ASP A 534 -32.98 -3.56 7.68
N SER A 535 -34.19 -4.10 7.57
CA SER A 535 -35.15 -4.13 8.68
C SER A 535 -35.05 -5.38 9.56
N ASP A 536 -35.05 -5.14 10.87
CA ASP A 536 -34.86 -6.16 11.88
C ASP A 536 -36.19 -6.87 12.22
N ILE A 537 -36.22 -8.20 12.21
CA ILE A 537 -37.45 -8.99 12.44
C ILE A 537 -37.36 -9.87 13.70
N SER A 538 -38.50 -10.40 14.16
CA SER A 538 -38.54 -11.38 15.26
C SER A 538 -38.07 -12.76 14.80
N PHE A 539 -37.69 -13.62 15.74
CA PHE A 539 -37.34 -15.00 15.40
C PHE A 539 -38.55 -15.76 14.83
N GLU A 540 -39.76 -15.48 15.33
CA GLU A 540 -41.00 -16.09 14.81
C GLU A 540 -41.22 -15.77 13.34
N ASP A 541 -41.09 -14.49 12.95
CA ASP A 541 -41.22 -14.07 11.55
C ASP A 541 -40.13 -14.70 10.69
N LEU A 542 -38.89 -14.72 11.19
CA LEU A 542 -37.76 -15.36 10.51
C LEU A 542 -38.00 -16.86 10.29
N LYS A 543 -38.50 -17.54 11.31
CA LYS A 543 -38.81 -18.96 11.23
C LYS A 543 -39.86 -19.27 10.17
N GLU A 544 -40.89 -18.44 10.03
CA GLU A 544 -41.89 -18.58 8.95
C GLU A 544 -41.24 -18.52 7.56
N LEU A 545 -40.23 -17.66 7.35
CA LEU A 545 -39.50 -17.58 6.09
C LEU A 545 -38.79 -18.90 5.76
N PHE A 546 -38.16 -19.53 6.75
CA PHE A 546 -37.43 -20.79 6.58
C PHE A 546 -38.36 -22.01 6.44
N GLU A 547 -39.51 -22.03 7.09
CA GLU A 547 -40.49 -23.14 6.99
C GLU A 547 -41.25 -23.17 5.64
N CYS A 548 -41.17 -22.09 4.86
CA CYS A 548 -41.79 -22.01 3.52
C CYS A 548 -40.96 -22.61 2.39
N ILE A 549 -39.78 -23.16 2.71
CA ILE A 549 -38.76 -23.65 1.76
C ILE A 549 -38.68 -25.17 1.83
#